data_AF-A0A1Z9ISZ0-F1
#
_entry.id   AF-A0A1Z9ISZ0-F1
#
_cell.length_a   1.000
_cell.length_b   1.000
_cell.length_c   1.000
_cell.angle_alpha   90.00
_cell.angle_beta   90.00
_cell.angle_gamma   90.00
#
_symmetry.space_group_name_H-M   'P 1'
#
loop_
_entity.id
_entity.type
_entity.pdbx_description
1 polymer ?
#
loop_
_entity_poly.entity_id
_entity_poly.type
_entity_poly.pdbx_seq_one_letter_code
_entity_poly.pdbx_strand_id
1 'polypeptide(L)'
;MDKKYFYISFILLFISCNTLDWTDDRLAEAINFCTKSGNSTEFCECSVDILSAVVTYDEFSEWNNQILAGQHPTGEVVSKMMSVGKKVVEECQSK
;
A
#
# COMPACT_ATOMS: atom_id res chain seq x y z
N MET A 1 -22.03 -45.60 13.39
CA MET A 1 -21.52 -45.25 12.05
C MET A 1 -22.12 -43.88 11.75
N ASP A 2 -21.43 -42.75 11.66
CA ASP A 2 -20.01 -42.41 11.53
C ASP A 2 -19.78 -41.06 12.24
N LYS A 3 -18.84 -41.00 13.18
CA LYS A 3 -17.47 -40.50 12.98
C LYS A 3 -17.42 -39.01 12.65
N LYS A 4 -17.05 -38.21 13.66
CA LYS A 4 -15.83 -37.39 13.69
C LYS A 4 -15.59 -36.31 12.61
N TYR A 5 -16.46 -36.13 11.62
CA TYR A 5 -16.24 -35.19 10.51
C TYR A 5 -16.97 -33.85 10.66
N PHE A 6 -17.96 -33.75 11.56
CA PHE A 6 -18.70 -32.50 11.73
C PHE A 6 -17.89 -31.40 12.45
N TYR A 7 -16.79 -31.77 13.10
CA TYR A 7 -15.95 -30.86 13.89
C TYR A 7 -14.64 -30.43 13.19
N ILE A 8 -14.36 -30.89 11.97
CA ILE A 8 -13.07 -30.64 11.28
C ILE A 8 -13.21 -29.73 10.03
N SER A 9 -14.43 -29.35 9.63
CA SER A 9 -14.61 -28.43 8.49
C SER A 9 -14.93 -26.98 8.87
N PHE A 10 -15.12 -26.68 10.15
CA PHE A 10 -15.34 -25.30 10.61
C PHE A 10 -14.09 -24.66 11.26
N ILE A 11 -12.94 -25.32 11.13
CA ILE A 11 -11.61 -24.83 11.55
C ILE A 11 -10.76 -24.40 10.32
N LEU A 12 -11.41 -24.18 9.17
CA LEU A 12 -10.79 -23.65 7.94
C LEU A 12 -11.49 -22.38 7.42
N LEU A 13 -12.07 -21.59 8.32
CA LEU A 13 -12.37 -20.18 8.08
C LEU A 13 -11.46 -19.28 8.94
N PHE A 14 -10.22 -19.74 9.15
CA PHE A 14 -9.05 -18.89 9.34
C PHE A 14 -8.57 -18.32 7.99
N ILE A 15 -9.50 -17.89 7.13
CA ILE A 15 -9.13 -17.00 6.03
C ILE A 15 -9.21 -15.61 6.63
N SER A 16 -8.07 -15.23 7.19
CA SER A 16 -7.64 -13.90 7.59
C SER A 16 -8.50 -12.80 6.97
N CYS A 17 -9.53 -12.36 7.68
CA CYS A 17 -10.13 -11.06 7.46
C CYS A 17 -9.22 -10.02 8.14
N ASN A 18 -7.98 -9.94 7.64
CA ASN A 18 -7.06 -8.84 7.89
C ASN A 18 -6.66 -8.34 6.51
N THR A 19 -7.61 -7.73 5.81
CA THR A 19 -7.30 -6.81 4.71
C THR A 19 -6.62 -5.58 5.32
N LEU A 20 -5.35 -5.73 5.68
CA LEU A 20 -4.42 -4.63 5.86
C LEU A 20 -3.65 -4.56 4.54
N ASP A 21 -3.92 -3.47 3.86
CA ASP A 21 -3.94 -3.39 2.41
C ASP A 21 -2.52 -3.43 1.80
N TRP A 22 -1.48 -3.15 2.58
CA TRP A 22 -0.09 -3.31 2.17
C TRP A 22 0.51 -4.64 2.65
N THR A 23 0.82 -5.53 1.71
CA THR A 23 1.63 -6.74 1.99
C THR A 23 3.11 -6.44 1.80
N ASP A 24 3.98 -7.27 2.40
CA ASP A 24 5.44 -7.15 2.24
C ASP A 24 5.85 -7.16 0.76
N ASP A 25 5.21 -7.99 -0.06
CA ASP A 25 5.46 -8.05 -1.51
C ASP A 25 5.08 -6.73 -2.22
N ARG A 26 3.94 -6.12 -1.85
CA ARG A 26 3.46 -4.84 -2.41
C ARG A 26 4.37 -3.68 -2.01
N LEU A 27 4.85 -3.67 -0.77
CA LEU A 27 5.83 -2.70 -0.29
C LEU A 27 7.13 -2.82 -1.08
N ALA A 28 7.67 -4.04 -1.20
CA ALA A 28 8.89 -4.31 -1.95
C ALA A 28 8.77 -3.91 -3.42
N GLU A 29 7.63 -4.17 -4.05
CA GLU A 29 7.35 -3.76 -5.43
C GLU A 29 7.33 -2.22 -5.57
N ALA A 30 6.64 -1.52 -4.67
CA ALA A 30 6.59 -0.05 -4.69
C ALA A 30 7.98 0.59 -4.48
N ILE A 31 8.77 0.07 -3.54
CA ILE A 31 10.15 0.52 -3.30
C ILE A 31 10.99 0.30 -4.56
N ASN A 32 10.91 -0.88 -5.17
CA ASN A 32 11.64 -1.21 -6.39
C ASN A 32 11.27 -0.29 -7.56
N PHE A 33 9.98 0.05 -7.74
CA PHE A 33 9.58 1.02 -8.77
C PHE A 33 10.13 2.42 -8.50
N CYS A 34 10.09 2.87 -7.25
CA CYS A 34 10.68 4.15 -6.87
C CYS A 34 12.18 4.19 -7.16
N THR A 35 12.92 3.13 -6.84
CA THR A 35 14.37 3.04 -7.09
C THR A 35 14.69 3.00 -8.59
N LYS A 36 13.93 2.22 -9.37
CA LYS A 36 14.08 2.18 -10.85
C LYS A 36 13.79 3.51 -11.52
N SER A 37 13.02 4.38 -10.86
CA SER A 37 12.76 5.74 -11.32
C SER A 37 13.92 6.72 -11.06
N GLY A 38 15.01 6.25 -10.43
CA GLY A 38 16.26 7.00 -10.24
C GLY A 38 16.47 7.57 -8.84
N ASN A 39 15.58 7.30 -7.89
CA ASN A 39 15.74 7.71 -6.49
C ASN A 39 16.62 6.72 -5.71
N SER A 40 17.25 7.18 -4.62
CA SER A 40 18.03 6.30 -3.74
C SER A 40 17.12 5.30 -3.02
N THR A 41 17.64 4.10 -2.73
CA THR A 41 16.90 3.06 -2.01
C THR A 41 16.37 3.56 -0.66
N GLU A 42 17.21 4.24 0.13
CA GLU A 42 16.83 4.76 1.45
C GLU A 42 15.69 5.80 1.37
N PHE A 43 15.72 6.68 0.36
CA PHE A 43 14.64 7.62 0.10
C PHE A 43 13.35 6.89 -0.26
N CYS A 44 13.43 5.85 -1.09
CA CYS A 44 12.28 5.07 -1.52
C CYS A 44 11.64 4.26 -0.39
N GLU A 45 12.45 3.60 0.43
CA GLU A 45 11.98 2.88 1.63
C GLU A 45 11.22 3.83 2.56
N CYS A 46 11.85 4.96 2.92
CA CYS A 46 11.22 5.98 3.75
C CYS A 46 9.92 6.54 3.13
N SER A 47 9.91 6.77 1.81
CA SER A 47 8.74 7.31 1.12
C SER A 47 7.56 6.33 1.10
N VAL A 48 7.83 5.04 0.85
CA VAL A 48 6.81 3.99 0.80
C VAL A 48 6.27 3.67 2.20
N ASP A 49 7.10 3.75 3.23
CA ASP A 49 6.66 3.65 4.62
C ASP A 49 5.66 4.75 4.97
N ILE A 50 5.96 6.01 4.60
CA ILE A 50 5.03 7.13 4.82
C ILE A 50 3.74 6.95 4.02
N LEU A 51 3.83 6.50 2.76
CA LEU A 51 2.67 6.22 1.92
C LEU A 51 1.76 5.17 2.57
N SER A 52 2.32 4.02 2.96
CA SER A 52 1.58 2.89 3.53
C SER A 52 0.96 3.18 4.90
N ALA A 53 1.52 4.14 5.65
CA ALA A 53 0.95 4.61 6.91
C ALA A 53 -0.25 5.56 6.72
N VAL A 54 -0.41 6.17 5.54
CA VAL A 54 -1.42 7.22 5.30
C VAL A 54 -2.58 6.73 4.44
N VAL A 55 -2.34 5.80 3.51
CA VAL A 55 -3.35 5.29 2.59
C VAL A 55 -3.32 3.78 2.53
N THR A 56 -4.46 3.19 2.21
CA THR A 56 -4.53 1.77 1.92
C THR A 56 -3.99 1.48 0.50
N TYR A 57 -3.57 0.25 0.21
CA TYR A 57 -3.06 -0.11 -1.12
C TYR A 57 -4.15 -0.03 -2.18
N ASP A 58 -5.40 -0.38 -1.89
CA ASP A 58 -6.51 -0.22 -2.82
C ASP A 58 -6.73 1.25 -3.15
N GLU A 59 -6.69 2.16 -2.15
CA GLU A 59 -6.72 3.61 -2.38
C GLU A 59 -5.54 4.05 -3.28
N PHE A 60 -4.32 3.63 -2.95
CA PHE A 60 -3.13 3.94 -3.77
C PHE A 60 -3.27 3.41 -5.20
N SER A 61 -3.74 2.18 -5.37
CA SER A 61 -3.90 1.54 -6.67
C SER A 61 -4.97 2.26 -7.49
N GLU A 62 -6.07 2.67 -6.88
CA GLU A 62 -7.11 3.46 -7.53
C GLU A 62 -6.53 4.79 -8.03
N TRP A 63 -5.80 5.49 -7.17
CA TRP A 63 -5.18 6.77 -7.50
C TRP A 63 -4.17 6.66 -8.64
N ASN A 64 -3.31 5.64 -8.58
CA ASN A 64 -2.33 5.36 -9.62
C ASN A 64 -3.02 5.07 -10.97
N ASN A 65 -4.08 4.26 -10.95
CA ASN A 65 -4.85 3.96 -12.16
C ASN A 65 -5.53 5.21 -12.74
N GLN A 66 -6.08 6.10 -11.90
CA GLN A 66 -6.65 7.38 -12.35
C GLN A 66 -5.60 8.26 -13.03
N ILE A 67 -4.42 8.41 -12.42
CA ILE A 67 -3.31 9.19 -12.97
C ILE A 67 -2.83 8.62 -14.30
N LEU A 68 -2.61 7.31 -14.38
CA LEU A 68 -2.17 6.63 -15.60
C LEU A 68 -3.20 6.71 -16.74
N ALA A 69 -4.49 6.75 -16.39
CA ALA A 69 -5.58 6.96 -17.35
C ALA A 69 -5.72 8.43 -17.79
N GLY A 70 -4.89 9.35 -17.28
CA GLY A 70 -4.98 10.78 -17.56
C GLY A 70 -6.20 11.45 -16.92
N GLN A 71 -6.81 10.81 -15.92
CA GLN A 71 -7.93 11.39 -15.16
C GLN A 71 -7.37 12.33 -14.10
N HIS A 72 -8.08 13.44 -13.88
CA HIS A 72 -7.79 14.33 -12.76
C HIS A 72 -8.40 13.75 -11.48
N PRO A 73 -7.59 13.47 -10.44
CA PRO A 73 -8.11 12.98 -9.17
C PRO A 73 -9.03 14.02 -8.53
N THR A 74 -9.91 13.56 -7.63
CA THR A 74 -10.77 14.46 -6.87
C THR A 74 -9.95 15.37 -5.94
N GLY A 75 -10.53 16.49 -5.51
CA GLY A 75 -9.85 17.42 -4.60
C GLY A 75 -9.41 16.78 -3.27
N GLU A 76 -10.17 15.81 -2.76
CA GLU A 76 -9.80 15.05 -1.56
C GLU A 76 -8.55 14.19 -1.81
N VAL A 77 -8.51 13.46 -2.93
CA VAL A 77 -7.37 12.64 -3.32
C VAL A 77 -6.12 13.50 -3.50
N VAL A 78 -6.25 14.64 -4.20
CA VAL A 78 -5.15 15.60 -4.36
C VAL A 78 -4.65 16.11 -3.00
N SER A 79 -5.57 16.43 -2.07
CA SER A 79 -5.20 16.86 -0.72
C SER A 79 -4.42 15.80 0.05
N LYS A 80 -4.86 14.54 0.01
CA LYS A 80 -4.13 13.42 0.62
C LYS A 80 -2.76 13.20 -0.02
N MET A 81 -2.67 13.19 -1.36
CA MET A 81 -1.39 13.07 -2.09
C MET A 81 -0.40 14.19 -1.71
N MET A 82 -0.87 15.44 -1.63
CA MET A 82 -0.03 16.56 -1.19
C MET A 82 0.44 16.38 0.25
N SER A 83 -0.42 15.88 1.14
CA SER A 83 -0.02 15.58 2.52
C SER A 83 1.07 14.50 2.60
N VAL A 84 0.97 13.44 1.78
CA VAL A 84 2.00 12.41 1.69
C VAL A 84 3.30 13.02 1.17
N GLY A 85 3.25 13.75 0.05
CA GLY A 85 4.42 14.39 -0.54
C GLY A 85 5.13 15.35 0.41
N LYS A 86 4.37 16.14 1.20
CA LYS A 86 4.93 17.01 2.22
C LYS A 86 5.71 16.23 3.29
N LYS A 87 5.13 15.16 3.83
CA LYS A 87 5.81 14.31 4.83
C LYS A 87 7.07 13.66 4.26
N VAL A 88 7.02 13.16 3.03
CA VAL A 88 8.20 12.59 2.35
C VAL A 88 9.33 13.60 2.23
N VAL A 89 9.03 14.84 1.85
CA VAL A 89 10.02 15.92 1.81
C VAL A 89 10.60 16.22 3.19
N GLU A 90 9.75 16.30 4.21
CA GLU A 90 10.17 16.63 5.58
C GLU A 90 11.01 15.51 6.23
N GLU A 91 10.65 14.25 6.01
CA GLU A 91 11.18 13.10 6.75
C GLU A 91 12.23 12.28 5.97
N CYS A 92 12.21 12.32 4.63
CA CYS A 92 13.05 11.46 3.80
C CYS A 92 14.13 12.19 2.99
N GLN A 93 13.95 13.47 2.61
CA GLN A 93 14.97 14.22 1.86
C GLN A 93 16.21 14.61 2.70
N SER A 94 16.12 14.50 4.02
CA SER A 94 17.21 14.83 4.95
C SER A 94 18.05 13.63 5.38
N LYS A 95 17.67 12.42 4.93
CA LYS A 95 18.42 11.17 5.14
C LYS A 95 19.39 10.95 3.99
#